data_AF-A0A9D9PAN0-F1
#
_entry.id   AF-A0A9D9PAN0-F1
#
_cell.length_a   1.000
_cell.length_b   1.000
_cell.length_c   1.000
_cell.angle_alpha   90.00
_cell.angle_beta   90.00
_cell.angle_gamma   90.00
#
_symmetry.space_group_name_H-M   'P 1'
#
loop_
_entity.id
_entity.type
_entity.pdbx_description
1 polymer ?
#
loop_
_entity_poly.entity_id
_entity_poly.type
_entity_poly.pdbx_seq_one_letter_code
_entity_poly.pdbx_strand_id
1 'polypeptide(L)'
;MLVKSVRLAGLWHGKGAIAATGLLLLSSCGGGTPTTEDAQATLCGNLKLFGESLQTLASIDRSSSVTELNDALNSVNTSLSAVKQSAAEVKEAKINELDRAYQNLDEAVKEIPNDATLADAFSSIEDELKAVEDAESQMGIDLNCSDAAQ
;
A
#
# COMPACT_ATOMS: atom_id res chain seq x y z
N MET A 1 49.35 15.99 23.88
CA MET A 1 50.20 14.83 23.51
C MET A 1 49.89 14.53 22.04
N LEU A 2 50.81 14.86 21.12
CA LEU A 2 51.62 13.90 20.32
C LEU A 2 50.76 12.86 19.57
N VAL A 3 50.87 12.58 18.27
CA VAL A 3 51.60 13.09 17.10
C VAL A 3 51.24 12.12 15.94
N LYS A 4 51.21 12.60 14.68
CA LYS A 4 51.35 11.82 13.40
C LYS A 4 50.26 10.75 13.09
N SER A 5 49.65 10.69 11.91
CA SER A 5 50.30 10.66 10.60
C SER A 5 49.33 11.04 9.48
N VAL A 6 49.74 12.02 8.69
CA VAL A 6 49.28 12.27 7.32
C VAL A 6 49.83 11.15 6.43
N ARG A 7 48.98 10.54 5.60
CA ARG A 7 49.37 9.97 4.30
C ARG A 7 48.36 10.37 3.23
N LEU A 8 48.71 11.45 2.53
CA LEU A 8 48.21 11.82 1.22
C LEU A 8 48.98 11.04 0.15
N ALA A 9 48.28 10.33 -0.73
CA ALA A 9 48.74 9.86 -2.04
C ALA A 9 47.51 9.29 -2.79
N GLY A 10 47.15 9.64 -4.02
CA GLY A 10 47.59 10.64 -5.01
C GLY A 10 46.36 10.98 -5.87
N LEU A 11 46.13 12.23 -6.26
CA LEU A 11 46.71 12.96 -7.40
C LEU A 11 46.31 12.44 -8.81
N TRP A 12 45.43 13.21 -9.48
CA TRP A 12 45.41 13.59 -10.92
C TRP A 12 44.75 12.59 -11.90
N HIS A 13 43.75 12.96 -12.73
CA HIS A 13 43.69 14.11 -13.63
C HIS A 13 42.24 14.57 -13.89
N GLY A 14 42.03 15.88 -13.99
CA GLY A 14 40.78 16.45 -14.49
C GLY A 14 40.77 17.98 -14.36
N LYS A 15 41.37 18.66 -15.33
CA LYS A 15 41.34 20.13 -15.41
C LYS A 15 39.90 20.58 -15.69
N GLY A 16 39.32 21.32 -14.76
CA GLY A 16 38.04 22.00 -14.94
C GLY A 16 37.80 22.94 -13.76
N ALA A 17 38.34 24.16 -13.84
CA ALA A 17 37.98 25.23 -12.92
C ALA A 17 36.62 25.79 -13.34
N ILE A 18 35.60 25.64 -12.49
CA ILE A 18 34.43 26.53 -12.47
C ILE A 18 34.20 26.98 -11.03
N ALA A 19 33.85 28.26 -10.95
CA ALA A 19 33.91 29.16 -9.83
C ALA A 19 32.91 28.86 -8.69
N ALA A 20 33.22 29.51 -7.57
CA ALA A 20 32.51 29.55 -6.31
C ALA A 20 30.99 29.73 -6.40
N THR A 21 30.26 28.98 -5.57
CA THR A 21 29.12 29.50 -4.79
C THR A 21 29.07 28.70 -3.50
N GLY A 22 29.30 29.36 -2.36
CA GLY A 22 28.97 28.79 -1.07
C GLY A 22 27.48 28.90 -0.84
N LEU A 23 26.85 27.82 -0.35
CA LEU A 23 25.79 27.87 0.65
C LEU A 23 25.56 26.47 1.25
N LEU A 24 25.90 26.38 2.53
CA LEU A 24 25.27 25.64 3.62
C LEU A 24 24.11 24.65 3.31
N LEU A 25 24.34 23.40 3.73
CA LEU A 25 23.51 22.58 4.65
C LEU A 25 22.25 21.83 4.15
N LEU A 26 22.21 20.54 4.56
CA LEU A 26 21.10 19.56 4.68
C LEU A 26 20.74 18.80 3.38
N SER A 27 20.59 17.47 3.34
CA SER A 27 20.06 16.57 4.37
C SER A 27 20.69 15.17 4.30
N SER A 28 21.13 14.74 5.48
CA SER A 28 21.49 13.37 5.83
C SER A 28 20.42 12.38 5.36
N CYS A 29 20.86 11.29 4.76
CA CYS A 29 20.04 10.11 4.54
C CYS A 29 19.61 9.52 5.91
N GLY A 30 18.29 9.39 6.10
CA GLY A 30 17.61 8.38 6.91
C GLY A 30 18.09 8.14 8.35
N GLY A 31 17.69 8.99 9.28
CA GLY A 31 17.81 8.75 10.72
C GLY A 31 16.81 9.56 11.56
N GLY A 32 15.65 9.87 10.99
CA GLY A 32 14.57 10.60 11.64
C GLY A 32 13.42 9.68 12.03
N THR A 33 12.77 9.95 13.15
CA THR A 33 11.47 9.36 13.49
C THR A 33 10.44 9.70 12.40
N PRO A 34 9.60 8.74 11.98
CA PRO A 34 8.56 8.97 10.97
C PRO A 34 7.69 10.17 11.34
N THR A 35 7.41 11.05 10.38
CA THR A 35 6.45 12.13 10.56
C THR A 35 5.03 11.62 10.35
N THR A 36 4.01 12.38 10.80
CA THR A 36 2.61 12.07 10.50
C THR A 36 2.34 12.08 9.00
N GLU A 37 3.03 12.94 8.25
CA GLU A 37 2.92 13.02 6.79
C GLU A 37 3.45 11.75 6.12
N ASP A 38 4.59 11.22 6.59
CA ASP A 38 5.14 9.95 6.10
C ASP A 38 4.18 8.77 6.39
N ALA A 39 3.56 8.77 7.57
CA ALA A 39 2.61 7.73 7.96
C ALA A 39 1.31 7.80 7.13
N GLN A 40 0.80 9.00 6.84
CA GLN A 40 -0.36 9.18 5.96
C GLN A 40 -0.05 8.75 4.52
N ALA A 41 1.14 9.10 4.00
CA ALA A 41 1.57 8.65 2.68
C ALA A 41 1.68 7.12 2.61
N THR A 42 2.17 6.48 3.68
CA THR A 42 2.23 5.02 3.79
C THR A 42 0.83 4.40 3.77
N LEU A 43 -0.12 4.99 4.51
CA LEU A 43 -1.52 4.55 4.48
C LEU A 43 -2.12 4.67 3.09
N CYS A 44 -1.95 5.80 2.41
CA CYS A 44 -2.42 5.97 1.03
C CYS A 44 -1.80 4.94 0.07
N GLY A 45 -0.51 4.64 0.22
CA GLY A 45 0.15 3.60 -0.56
C GLY A 45 -0.43 2.20 -0.33
N ASN A 46 -0.68 1.84 0.93
CA ASN A 46 -1.32 0.56 1.27
C ASN A 46 -2.76 0.48 0.78
N LEU A 47 -3.50 1.59 0.85
CA LEU A 47 -4.88 1.66 0.37
C LEU A 47 -4.96 1.44 -1.15
N LYS A 48 -4.04 2.04 -1.90
CA LYS A 48 -3.88 1.77 -3.33
C LYS A 48 -3.59 0.30 -3.64
N LEU A 49 -2.65 -0.33 -2.91
CA LEU A 49 -2.35 -1.75 -3.09
C LEU A 49 -3.55 -2.64 -2.76
N PHE A 50 -4.37 -2.23 -1.79
CA PHE A 50 -5.64 -2.88 -1.48
C PHE A 50 -6.63 -2.74 -2.63
N GLY A 51 -6.83 -1.54 -3.19
CA GLY A 51 -7.64 -1.33 -4.40
C GLY A 51 -7.19 -2.18 -5.60
N GLU A 52 -5.89 -2.23 -5.88
CA GLU A 52 -5.32 -3.07 -6.96
C GLU A 52 -5.62 -4.57 -6.74
N SER A 53 -5.61 -5.03 -5.49
CA SER A 53 -5.97 -6.42 -5.16
C SER A 53 -7.46 -6.70 -5.32
N LEU A 54 -8.34 -5.72 -5.03
CA LEU A 54 -9.78 -5.83 -5.32
C LEU A 54 -10.04 -5.90 -6.82
N GLN A 55 -9.38 -5.07 -7.63
CA GLN A 55 -9.47 -5.13 -9.09
C GLN A 55 -9.01 -6.49 -9.64
N THR A 56 -7.96 -7.06 -9.05
CA THR A 56 -7.49 -8.40 -9.40
C THR A 56 -8.56 -9.45 -9.08
N LEU A 57 -9.16 -9.39 -7.89
CA LEU A 57 -10.27 -10.27 -7.51
C LEU A 57 -11.47 -10.13 -8.46
N ALA A 58 -11.85 -8.90 -8.80
CA ALA A 58 -12.95 -8.60 -9.72
C ALA A 58 -12.69 -9.09 -11.16
N SER A 59 -11.43 -9.27 -11.54
CA SER A 59 -11.05 -9.77 -12.87
C SER A 59 -11.11 -11.28 -13.04
N ILE A 60 -11.30 -12.04 -11.94
CA ILE A 60 -11.44 -13.49 -11.99
C ILE A 60 -12.75 -13.84 -12.69
N ASP A 61 -12.70 -14.81 -13.60
CA ASP A 61 -13.84 -15.20 -14.41
C ASP A 61 -14.02 -16.73 -14.48
N ARG A 62 -14.91 -17.19 -15.36
CA ARG A 62 -15.22 -18.62 -15.54
C ARG A 62 -14.07 -19.46 -16.08
N SER A 63 -13.07 -18.82 -16.70
CA SER A 63 -11.87 -19.46 -17.24
C SER A 63 -10.74 -19.54 -16.22
N SER A 64 -10.82 -18.76 -15.14
CA SER A 64 -9.87 -18.81 -14.04
C SER A 64 -9.94 -20.14 -13.27
N SER A 65 -8.86 -20.44 -12.59
CA SER A 65 -8.70 -21.58 -11.70
C SER A 65 -9.07 -21.23 -10.25
N VAL A 66 -9.41 -22.25 -9.47
CA VAL A 66 -9.61 -22.11 -8.02
C VAL A 66 -8.35 -21.60 -7.32
N THR A 67 -7.16 -21.91 -7.85
CA THR A 67 -5.90 -21.38 -7.32
C THR A 67 -5.81 -19.87 -7.51
N GLU A 68 -6.10 -19.36 -8.71
CA GLU A 68 -6.08 -17.90 -8.98
C GLU A 68 -7.09 -17.15 -8.12
N LEU A 69 -8.28 -17.72 -7.89
CA LEU A 69 -9.26 -17.14 -6.95
C LEU A 69 -8.70 -17.06 -5.53
N ASN A 70 -8.14 -18.16 -5.01
CA ASN A 70 -7.59 -18.19 -3.65
C ASN A 70 -6.39 -17.23 -3.51
N ASP A 71 -5.56 -17.12 -4.54
CA ASP A 71 -4.43 -16.20 -4.55
C ASP A 71 -4.92 -14.73 -4.55
N ALA A 72 -5.98 -14.42 -5.31
CA ALA A 72 -6.60 -13.09 -5.30
C ALA A 72 -7.19 -12.75 -3.92
N LEU A 73 -7.96 -13.65 -3.32
CA LEU A 73 -8.52 -13.46 -1.96
C LEU A 73 -7.42 -13.28 -0.91
N ASN A 74 -6.35 -14.07 -0.98
CA ASN A 74 -5.19 -13.92 -0.09
C ASN A 74 -4.48 -12.58 -0.29
N SER A 75 -4.37 -12.11 -1.53
CA SER A 75 -3.81 -10.79 -1.86
C SER A 75 -4.63 -9.68 -1.19
N VAL A 76 -5.96 -9.71 -1.32
CA VAL A 76 -6.89 -8.75 -0.69
C VAL A 76 -6.75 -8.76 0.84
N ASN A 77 -6.70 -9.94 1.45
CA ASN A 77 -6.52 -10.07 2.90
C ASN A 77 -5.18 -9.48 3.39
N THR A 78 -4.11 -9.72 2.63
CA THR A 78 -2.76 -9.26 2.94
C THR A 78 -2.66 -7.74 2.83
N SER A 79 -3.19 -7.16 1.75
CA SER A 79 -3.19 -5.71 1.55
C SER A 79 -4.10 -5.00 2.55
N LEU A 80 -5.25 -5.56 2.91
CA LEU A 80 -6.10 -5.01 3.99
C LEU A 80 -5.35 -4.99 5.33
N SER A 81 -4.60 -6.05 5.63
CA SER A 81 -3.81 -6.10 6.87
C SER A 81 -2.77 -4.97 6.92
N ALA A 82 -2.15 -4.64 5.79
CA ALA A 82 -1.24 -3.50 5.68
C ALA A 82 -1.97 -2.15 5.84
N VAL A 83 -3.16 -2.00 5.26
CA VAL A 83 -4.03 -0.82 5.49
C VAL A 83 -4.37 -0.68 6.96
N LYS A 84 -4.80 -1.75 7.63
CA LYS A 84 -5.12 -1.74 9.07
C LYS A 84 -3.93 -1.33 9.94
N GLN A 85 -2.75 -1.85 9.63
CA GLN A 85 -1.52 -1.51 10.35
C GLN A 85 -1.18 -0.03 10.20
N SER A 86 -1.14 0.47 8.97
CA SER A 86 -0.82 1.88 8.69
C SER A 86 -1.91 2.86 9.16
N ALA A 87 -3.18 2.46 9.12
CA ALA A 87 -4.30 3.22 9.66
C ALA A 87 -4.19 3.40 11.18
N ALA A 88 -3.71 2.39 11.90
CA ALA A 88 -3.47 2.49 13.34
C ALA A 88 -2.37 3.51 13.69
N GLU A 89 -1.36 3.66 12.84
CA GLU A 89 -0.25 4.61 13.04
C GLU A 89 -0.72 6.08 12.94
N VAL A 90 -1.67 6.36 12.05
CA VAL A 90 -2.28 7.70 11.90
C VAL A 90 -3.59 7.89 12.67
N LYS A 91 -4.07 6.85 13.35
CA LYS A 91 -5.35 6.80 14.09
C LYS A 91 -6.57 7.08 13.20
N GLU A 92 -6.57 6.53 12.00
CA GLU A 92 -7.68 6.67 11.06
C GLU A 92 -8.92 5.95 11.59
N ALA A 93 -10.04 6.67 11.76
CA ALA A 93 -11.27 6.13 12.32
C ALA A 93 -12.07 5.31 11.31
N LYS A 94 -11.89 5.60 10.02
CA LYS A 94 -12.58 4.96 8.89
C LYS A 94 -12.14 3.53 8.62
N ILE A 95 -11.02 3.09 9.20
CA ILE A 95 -10.57 1.70 9.08
C ILE A 95 -11.60 0.68 9.55
N ASN A 96 -12.44 1.04 10.52
CA ASN A 96 -13.49 0.13 11.01
C ASN A 96 -14.61 -0.09 10.00
N GLU A 97 -14.90 0.92 9.16
CA GLU A 97 -15.92 0.82 8.11
C GLU A 97 -15.42 -0.08 6.98
N LEU A 98 -14.14 0.09 6.59
CA LEU A 98 -13.47 -0.78 5.62
C LEU A 98 -13.34 -2.22 6.13
N ASP A 99 -12.91 -2.41 7.38
CA ASP A 99 -12.76 -3.75 7.98
C ASP A 99 -14.10 -4.48 8.07
N ARG A 100 -15.19 -3.76 8.40
CA ARG A 100 -16.54 -4.34 8.41
C ARG A 100 -17.01 -4.73 7.01
N ALA A 101 -16.79 -3.88 6.01
CA ALA A 101 -17.15 -4.20 4.62
C ALA A 101 -16.41 -5.47 4.16
N TYR A 102 -15.11 -5.59 4.47
CA TYR A 102 -14.34 -6.76 4.13
C TYR A 102 -14.78 -8.02 4.89
N GLN A 103 -15.14 -7.91 6.17
CA GLN A 103 -15.69 -9.03 6.94
C GLN A 103 -16.97 -9.58 6.29
N ASN A 104 -17.85 -8.71 5.80
CA ASN A 104 -19.05 -9.15 5.08
C ASN A 104 -18.69 -9.90 3.78
N LEU A 105 -17.71 -9.40 3.01
CA LEU A 105 -17.21 -10.09 1.81
C LEU A 105 -16.62 -11.47 2.15
N ASP A 106 -15.78 -11.55 3.17
CA ASP A 106 -15.16 -12.80 3.63
C ASP A 106 -16.19 -13.80 4.14
N GLU A 107 -17.24 -13.34 4.83
CA GLU A 107 -18.39 -14.17 5.21
C GLU A 107 -19.15 -14.67 3.98
N ALA A 108 -19.49 -13.80 3.04
CA ALA A 108 -20.18 -14.17 1.80
C ALA A 108 -19.39 -15.23 1.01
N VAL A 109 -18.06 -15.07 0.90
CA VAL A 109 -17.18 -16.08 0.27
C VAL A 109 -17.24 -17.44 0.97
N LYS A 110 -17.30 -17.47 2.30
CA LYS A 110 -17.37 -18.71 3.08
C LYS A 110 -18.73 -19.41 2.99
N GLU A 111 -19.79 -18.67 2.69
CA GLU A 111 -21.14 -19.21 2.52
C GLU A 111 -21.36 -19.84 1.13
N ILE A 112 -20.42 -19.63 0.19
CA ILE A 112 -20.50 -20.21 -1.16
C ILE A 112 -20.47 -21.74 -1.08
N PRO A 113 -21.47 -22.43 -1.66
CA PRO A 113 -21.48 -23.89 -1.74
C PRO A 113 -20.27 -24.45 -2.49
N ASN A 114 -19.72 -25.58 -2.03
CA ASN A 114 -18.56 -26.22 -2.68
C ASN A 114 -18.85 -26.74 -4.11
N ASP A 115 -20.12 -26.87 -4.48
CA ASP A 115 -20.58 -27.27 -5.82
C ASP A 115 -20.99 -26.08 -6.70
N ALA A 116 -20.90 -24.85 -6.19
CA ALA A 116 -21.12 -23.64 -6.97
C ALA A 116 -20.06 -23.50 -8.07
N THR A 117 -20.47 -22.93 -9.20
CA THR A 117 -19.49 -22.54 -10.23
C THR A 117 -18.81 -21.23 -9.84
N LEU A 118 -17.64 -20.94 -10.41
CA LEU A 118 -16.96 -19.65 -10.20
C LEU A 118 -17.86 -18.46 -10.58
N ALA A 119 -18.69 -18.59 -11.63
CA ALA A 119 -19.62 -17.51 -11.99
C ALA A 119 -20.69 -17.27 -10.91
N ASP A 120 -21.25 -18.34 -10.35
CA ASP A 120 -22.27 -18.24 -9.31
C ASP A 120 -21.67 -17.66 -8.03
N ALA A 121 -20.46 -18.11 -7.68
CA ALA A 121 -19.65 -17.59 -6.59
C ALA A 121 -19.44 -16.07 -6.72
N PHE A 122 -18.96 -15.59 -7.88
CA PHE A 122 -18.77 -14.15 -8.11
C PHE A 122 -20.06 -13.36 -8.06
N SER A 123 -21.13 -13.88 -8.65
CA SER A 123 -22.43 -13.21 -8.63
C SER A 123 -22.98 -13.08 -7.21
N SER A 124 -22.63 -14.01 -6.31
CA SER A 124 -23.08 -13.99 -4.92
C SER A 124 -22.32 -13.02 -4.00
N ILE A 125 -21.18 -12.48 -4.45
CA ILE A 125 -20.32 -11.58 -3.65
C ILE A 125 -20.17 -10.20 -4.28
N GLU A 126 -20.83 -9.92 -5.42
CA GLU A 126 -20.66 -8.69 -6.20
C GLU A 126 -21.03 -7.45 -5.36
N ASP A 127 -22.13 -7.52 -4.60
CA ASP A 127 -22.60 -6.43 -3.75
C ASP A 127 -21.63 -6.18 -2.58
N GLU A 128 -21.10 -7.24 -1.95
CA GLU A 128 -20.11 -7.12 -0.88
C GLU A 128 -18.77 -6.58 -1.40
N LEU A 129 -18.33 -7.03 -2.58
CA LEU A 129 -17.12 -6.52 -3.21
C LEU A 129 -17.26 -5.03 -3.53
N LYS A 130 -18.40 -4.63 -4.10
CA LYS A 130 -18.75 -3.23 -4.36
C LYS A 130 -18.73 -2.39 -3.07
N ALA A 131 -19.24 -2.93 -1.96
CA ALA A 131 -19.24 -2.24 -0.67
C ALA A 131 -17.82 -2.06 -0.10
N VAL A 132 -16.92 -3.01 -0.34
CA VAL A 132 -15.50 -2.89 0.03
C VAL A 132 -14.81 -1.81 -0.79
N GLU A 133 -15.04 -1.78 -2.11
CA GLU A 133 -14.51 -0.73 -3.01
C GLU A 133 -15.01 0.66 -2.61
N ASP A 134 -16.30 0.81 -2.27
CA ASP A 134 -16.86 2.09 -1.85
C ASP A 134 -16.25 2.56 -0.51
N ALA A 135 -16.01 1.64 0.43
CA ALA A 135 -15.37 1.96 1.70
C ALA A 135 -13.88 2.33 1.53
N GLU A 136 -13.16 1.64 0.64
CA GLU A 136 -11.78 1.95 0.25
C GLU A 136 -11.70 3.35 -0.36
N SER A 137 -12.54 3.64 -1.34
CA SER A 137 -12.58 4.93 -2.02
C SER A 137 -12.92 6.07 -1.07
N GLN A 138 -13.93 5.90 -0.21
CA GLN A 138 -14.31 6.92 0.77
C GLN A 138 -13.16 7.21 1.75
N MET A 139 -12.46 6.18 2.23
CA MET A 139 -11.29 6.35 3.08
C MET A 139 -10.17 7.11 2.35
N GLY A 140 -9.95 6.81 1.06
CA GLY A 140 -8.99 7.52 0.22
C GLY A 140 -9.31 9.00 0.05
N ILE A 141 -10.59 9.33 -0.15
CA ILE A 141 -11.09 10.72 -0.24
C ILE A 141 -10.86 11.46 1.08
N ASP A 142 -11.24 10.86 2.21
CA ASP A 142 -11.12 11.48 3.54
C ASP A 142 -9.65 11.78 3.89
N LEU A 143 -8.74 10.88 3.48
CA LEU A 143 -7.29 11.02 3.63
C LEU A 143 -6.65 11.96 2.60
N ASN A 144 -7.40 12.47 1.63
CA ASN A 144 -6.89 13.22 0.48
C ASN A 144 -5.73 12.51 -0.24
N CYS A 145 -5.81 11.20 -0.39
CA CYS A 145 -4.81 10.44 -1.12
C CYS A 145 -4.83 10.87 -2.60
N SER A 146 -3.73 11.40 -3.11
CA SER A 146 -3.62 11.92 -4.49
C SER A 146 -3.86 10.88 -5.59
N ASP A 147 -3.87 9.60 -5.22
CA ASP A 147 -3.93 8.45 -6.12
C ASP A 147 -4.93 7.35 -5.68
N ALA A 148 -5.77 7.60 -4.66
CA ALA A 148 -6.76 6.62 -4.18
C ALA A 148 -8.09 6.73 -4.96
N ALA A 149 -8.01 6.39 -6.25
CA ALA A 149 -9.13 6.06 -7.16
C ALA A 149 -8.62 6.12 -8.60
N GLN A 150 -8.01 5.05 -9.10
CA GLN A 150 -7.94 4.77 -10.54
C GLN A 150 -8.19 3.29 -10.80
#